data_AF-X1HAQ4-F1
#
_entry.id   AF-X1HAQ4-F1
#
_cell.length_a   1.000
_cell.length_b   1.000
_cell.length_c   1.000
_cell.angle_alpha   90.00
_cell.angle_beta   90.00
_cell.angle_gamma   90.00
#
_symmetry.space_group_name_H-M   'P 1'
#
loop_
_entity.id
_entity.type
_entity.pdbx_description
1 polymer ?
#
loop_
_entity_poly.entity_id
_entity_poly.type
_entity_poly.pdbx_seq_one_letter_code
_entity_poly.pdbx_strand_id
1 'polypeptide(L)'
;MKVRPSEVKFIMIDPKMVELSIYNGIPHLLSPVVINPKRAASALAWVAGEMEKRFKVMVERNFKSLEMYNFEAKRNENKYENFKPLPYILVFVDELADLMILSASEVEDSICRIAQMGRAVGIHLIISTQRPSVNIITGLIKANIPSRIAFMVTSNVDSRVILDCGGAEKLVGKGDMLFLPYYSNRPERI
;
A
#
# COMPACT_ATOMS: atom_id res chain seq x y z
N MET A 1 -18.94 7.69 -4.84
CA MET A 1 -18.70 8.09 -3.44
C MET A 1 -17.52 9.07 -3.43
N LYS A 2 -17.61 10.24 -2.80
CA LYS A 2 -16.50 11.22 -2.72
C LYS A 2 -15.91 11.19 -1.30
N VAL A 3 -14.59 11.12 -1.16
CA VAL A 3 -13.88 11.10 0.14
C VAL A 3 -13.13 12.40 0.39
N ARG A 4 -13.22 12.94 1.61
CA ARG A 4 -12.58 14.22 1.96
C ARG A 4 -11.10 14.03 2.31
N PRO A 5 -10.25 15.06 2.13
CA PRO A 5 -8.85 15.01 2.58
C PRO A 5 -8.65 14.76 4.08
N SER A 6 -9.66 15.06 4.91
CA SER A 6 -9.64 14.75 6.35
C SER A 6 -9.94 13.28 6.65
N GLU A 7 -10.46 12.52 5.69
CA GLU A 7 -10.82 11.11 5.84
C GLU A 7 -9.78 10.20 5.21
N VAL A 8 -9.18 10.62 4.10
CA VAL A 8 -8.17 9.84 3.38
C VAL A 8 -7.02 10.73 2.93
N LYS A 9 -5.82 10.21 3.13
CA LYS A 9 -4.54 10.83 2.78
C LYS A 9 -3.71 9.90 1.93
N PHE A 10 -2.92 10.47 1.02
CA PHE A 10 -2.11 9.74 0.05
C PHE A 10 -0.63 10.02 0.21
N ILE A 11 0.16 8.97 0.04
CA ILE A 11 1.60 9.06 -0.26
C ILE A 11 1.78 8.36 -1.60
N MET A 12 2.42 9.03 -2.54
CA MET A 12 2.64 8.52 -3.89
C MET A 12 4.13 8.49 -4.19
N ILE A 13 4.63 7.33 -4.59
CA ILE A 13 6.02 7.09 -4.97
C ILE A 13 6.03 6.72 -6.46
N ASP A 14 6.66 7.58 -7.26
CA ASP A 14 6.74 7.46 -8.72
C ASP A 14 8.16 7.83 -9.16
N PRO A 15 9.08 6.85 -9.16
CA PRO A 15 10.47 7.10 -9.51
C PRO A 15 10.68 7.43 -10.99
N LYS A 16 9.69 7.18 -11.85
CA LYS A 16 9.77 7.42 -13.29
C LYS A 16 9.17 8.77 -13.71
N MET A 17 8.41 9.42 -12.82
CA MET A 17 7.72 10.69 -13.06
C MET A 17 6.64 10.64 -14.16
N VAL A 18 6.12 9.45 -14.48
CA VAL A 18 5.20 9.27 -15.62
C VAL A 18 3.75 9.19 -15.15
N GLU A 19 3.48 8.35 -14.15
CA GLU A 19 2.12 7.91 -13.87
C GLU A 19 1.45 8.72 -12.75
N LEU A 20 2.16 8.98 -11.65
CA LEU A 20 1.55 9.60 -10.47
C LEU A 20 1.81 11.10 -10.37
N SER A 21 2.77 11.63 -11.13
CA SER A 21 3.17 13.04 -11.07
C SER A 21 2.04 14.02 -11.39
N ILE A 22 1.03 13.59 -12.17
CA ILE A 22 -0.20 14.35 -12.46
C ILE A 22 -1.02 14.69 -11.20
N TYR A 23 -0.87 13.92 -10.12
CA TYR A 23 -1.61 14.12 -8.88
C TYR A 23 -0.97 15.16 -7.95
N ASN A 24 0.17 15.75 -8.30
CA ASN A 24 0.78 16.80 -7.48
C ASN A 24 -0.19 17.98 -7.26
N GLY A 25 -0.28 18.45 -6.01
CA GLY A 25 -1.13 19.58 -5.63
C GLY A 25 -2.54 19.21 -5.16
N ILE A 26 -2.97 17.94 -5.25
CA ILE A 26 -4.25 17.54 -4.66
C ILE A 26 -4.21 17.62 -3.13
N PRO A 27 -5.30 18.01 -2.45
CA PRO A 27 -5.32 18.19 -0.99
C PRO A 27 -5.20 16.89 -0.20
N HIS A 28 -5.36 15.73 -0.85
CA HIS A 28 -5.20 14.41 -0.25
C HIS A 28 -3.74 14.02 -0.04
N LEU A 29 -2.78 14.61 -0.77
CA LEU A 29 -1.37 14.28 -0.62
C LEU A 29 -0.82 14.74 0.75
N LEU A 30 -0.04 13.87 1.41
CA LEU A 30 0.72 14.21 2.62
C LEU A 30 2.05 14.87 2.31
N SER A 31 2.59 14.59 1.12
CA SER A 31 3.81 15.18 0.59
C SER A 31 3.67 15.28 -0.93
N PRO A 32 4.49 16.11 -1.60
CA PRO A 32 4.67 15.99 -3.04
C PRO A 32 5.01 14.54 -3.44
N VAL A 33 4.69 14.18 -4.67
CA VAL A 33 5.00 12.85 -5.23
C VAL A 33 6.49 12.58 -5.09
N VAL A 34 6.83 11.44 -4.49
CA VAL A 34 8.21 11.07 -4.17
C VAL A 34 8.85 10.44 -5.39
N ILE A 35 9.79 11.18 -5.99
CA ILE A 35 10.48 10.78 -7.22
C ILE A 35 11.80 10.09 -6.91
N ASN A 36 12.54 10.56 -5.91
CA ASN A 36 13.85 10.01 -5.62
C ASN A 36 13.73 8.65 -4.90
N PRO A 37 14.31 7.55 -5.40
CA PRO A 37 14.18 6.24 -4.78
C PRO A 37 14.70 6.15 -3.34
N LYS A 38 15.79 6.87 -2.99
CA LYS A 38 16.29 6.93 -1.61
C LYS A 38 15.29 7.62 -0.68
N ARG A 39 14.66 8.70 -1.16
CA ARG A 39 13.57 9.36 -0.41
C ARG A 39 12.33 8.48 -0.31
N ALA A 40 12.07 7.60 -1.28
CA ALA A 40 10.96 6.65 -1.23
C ALA A 40 11.16 5.61 -0.13
N ALA A 41 12.38 5.07 0.06
CA ALA A 41 12.70 4.22 1.20
C ALA A 41 12.45 4.95 2.53
N SER A 42 12.89 6.22 2.65
CA SER A 42 12.60 7.04 3.84
C SER A 42 11.11 7.31 4.03
N ALA A 43 10.34 7.48 2.95
CA ALA A 43 8.89 7.67 3.03
C ALA A 43 8.19 6.41 3.55
N LEU A 44 8.56 5.22 3.07
CA LEU A 44 8.04 3.95 3.58
C LEU A 44 8.42 3.74 5.06
N ALA A 45 9.66 4.07 5.44
CA ALA A 45 10.09 4.02 6.84
C ALA A 45 9.28 5.00 7.73
N TRP A 46 8.98 6.20 7.23
CA TRP A 46 8.12 7.15 7.93
C TRP A 46 6.69 6.60 8.09
N VAL A 47 6.13 5.97 7.06
CA VAL A 47 4.81 5.32 7.14
C VAL A 47 4.80 4.23 8.20
N ALA A 48 5.85 3.40 8.26
CA ALA A 48 5.99 2.39 9.31
C ALA A 48 6.08 3.04 10.71
N GLY A 49 6.77 4.17 10.86
CA GLY A 49 6.80 4.92 12.11
C GLY A 49 5.44 5.52 12.52
N GLU A 50 4.70 6.10 11.55
CA GLU A 50 3.34 6.59 11.79
C GLU A 50 2.38 5.45 12.14
N MET A 51 2.54 4.29 11.52
CA MET A 51 1.79 3.07 11.87
C MET A 51 2.01 2.70 13.34
N GLU A 52 3.25 2.65 13.81
CA GLU A 52 3.57 2.34 15.21
C GLU A 52 3.03 3.38 16.17
N LYS A 53 3.14 4.66 15.82
CA LYS A 53 2.58 5.76 16.61
C LYS A 53 1.08 5.62 16.77
N ARG A 54 0.35 5.35 15.68
CA ARG A 54 -1.10 5.11 15.72
C ARG A 54 -1.44 3.88 16.53
N PHE A 55 -0.67 2.80 16.38
CA PHE A 55 -0.87 1.57 17.13
C PHE A 55 -0.75 1.82 18.64
N LYS A 56 0.27 2.55 19.09
CA LYS A 56 0.43 2.95 20.51
C LYS A 56 -0.77 3.73 21.02
N VAL A 57 -1.22 4.74 20.28
CA VAL A 57 -2.41 5.54 20.64
C VAL A 57 -3.67 4.67 20.75
N MET A 58 -3.84 3.71 19.85
CA MET A 58 -4.98 2.79 19.89
C MET A 58 -4.93 1.87 21.10
N VAL A 59 -3.78 1.29 21.41
CA VAL A 59 -3.58 0.43 22.58
C VAL A 59 -3.81 1.19 23.89
N GLU A 60 -3.19 2.37 24.04
CA GLU A 60 -3.32 3.23 25.23
C GLU A 60 -4.79 3.62 25.52
N ARG A 61 -5.59 3.77 24.46
CA ARG A 61 -7.01 4.16 24.55
C ARG A 61 -7.97 2.98 24.38
N ASN A 62 -7.46 1.75 24.35
CA ASN A 62 -8.22 0.51 24.24
C ASN A 62 -9.12 0.40 22.98
N PHE A 63 -8.64 0.94 21.86
CA PHE A 63 -9.28 0.79 20.54
C PHE A 63 -8.64 -0.36 19.75
N LYS A 64 -9.49 -1.19 19.11
CA LYS A 64 -9.03 -2.33 18.31
C LYS A 64 -8.83 -1.99 16.83
N SER A 65 -9.38 -0.88 16.35
CA SER A 65 -9.25 -0.44 14.97
C SER A 65 -9.43 1.06 14.81
N LEU A 66 -8.97 1.59 13.68
CA LEU A 66 -9.13 2.98 13.29
C LEU A 66 -10.61 3.38 13.21
N GLU A 67 -11.48 2.49 12.73
CA GLU A 67 -12.92 2.74 12.63
C GLU A 67 -13.51 3.05 14.01
N MET A 68 -13.19 2.22 15.02
CA MET A 68 -13.67 2.40 16.39
C MET A 68 -13.12 3.69 17.01
N TYR A 69 -11.83 3.94 16.82
CA TYR A 69 -11.18 5.18 17.28
C TYR A 69 -11.87 6.41 16.67
N ASN A 70 -12.08 6.40 15.34
CA ASN A 70 -12.68 7.52 14.62
C ASN A 70 -14.15 7.74 14.99
N PHE A 71 -14.90 6.67 15.25
CA PHE A 71 -16.28 6.77 15.70
C PHE A 71 -16.38 7.51 17.03
N GLU A 72 -15.57 7.11 18.02
CA GLU A 72 -15.55 7.78 19.33
C GLU A 72 -14.98 9.19 19.25
N ALA A 73 -13.95 9.43 18.42
CA ALA A 73 -13.37 10.75 18.23
C ALA A 73 -14.39 11.75 17.65
N LYS A 74 -15.17 11.34 16.63
CA LYS A 74 -16.25 12.17 16.07
C LYS A 74 -17.35 12.46 17.09
N ARG A 75 -17.70 11.48 17.92
CA ARG A 75 -18.73 11.66 18.96
C ARG A 75 -18.30 12.66 20.05
N ASN A 76 -17.00 12.84 20.25
CA ASN A 76 -16.43 13.67 21.30
C ASN A 76 -15.58 14.84 20.77
N GLU A 77 -15.75 15.23 19.51
CA GLU A 77 -14.90 16.19 18.79
C GLU A 77 -14.78 17.55 19.51
N ASN A 78 -15.85 17.99 20.19
CA ASN A 78 -15.88 19.25 20.94
C ASN A 78 -15.49 19.12 22.42
N LYS A 79 -15.20 17.92 22.92
CA LYS A 79 -14.93 17.65 24.35
C LYS A 79 -13.44 17.50 24.65
N TYR A 80 -12.65 16.97 23.71
CA TYR A 80 -11.24 16.69 23.92
C TYR A 80 -10.40 17.16 22.73
N GLU A 81 -9.57 18.18 22.95
CA GLU A 81 -8.75 18.79 21.90
C GLU A 81 -7.77 17.80 21.23
N ASN A 82 -7.30 16.82 22.02
CA ASN A 82 -6.35 15.78 21.61
C ASN A 82 -7.02 14.45 21.20
N PHE A 83 -8.30 14.47 20.82
CA PHE A 83 -9.02 13.28 20.34
C PHE A 83 -9.76 13.57 19.04
N LYS A 84 -8.98 13.73 17.98
CA LYS A 84 -9.49 14.01 16.63
C LYS A 84 -9.44 12.75 15.76
N PRO A 85 -10.39 12.59 14.82
CA PRO A 85 -10.35 11.50 13.86
C PRO A 85 -9.04 11.51 13.06
N LEU A 86 -8.49 10.33 12.82
CA LEU A 86 -7.30 10.14 12.01
C LEU A 86 -7.70 9.66 10.60
N PRO A 87 -7.11 10.21 9.53
CA PRO A 87 -7.42 9.78 8.17
C PRO A 87 -6.82 8.40 7.89
N TYR A 88 -7.45 7.64 7.00
CA TYR A 88 -6.79 6.51 6.36
C TYR A 88 -5.61 7.00 5.52
N ILE A 89 -4.54 6.22 5.45
CA ILE A 89 -3.40 6.51 4.59
C ILE A 89 -3.32 5.42 3.53
N LEU A 90 -3.42 5.81 2.26
CA LEU A 90 -3.11 4.94 1.12
C LEU A 90 -1.72 5.30 0.59
N VAL A 91 -0.85 4.31 0.52
CA VAL A 91 0.49 4.45 -0.01
C VAL A 91 0.55 3.76 -1.37
N PHE A 92 0.88 4.52 -2.40
CA PHE A 92 1.01 4.05 -3.77
C PHE A 92 2.50 3.98 -4.14
N VAL A 93 2.94 2.82 -4.61
CA VAL A 93 4.28 2.59 -5.14
C VAL A 93 4.13 2.14 -6.58
N ASP A 94 4.45 3.00 -7.55
CA ASP A 94 4.25 2.74 -8.97
C ASP A 94 5.18 1.63 -9.51
N GLU A 95 6.45 1.68 -9.13
CA GLU A 95 7.45 0.68 -9.52
C GLU A 95 8.29 0.27 -8.32
N LEU A 96 7.92 -0.86 -7.69
CA LEU A 96 8.68 -1.44 -6.59
C LEU A 96 10.11 -1.79 -7.00
N ALA A 97 10.33 -2.24 -8.23
CA ALA A 97 11.63 -2.74 -8.65
C ALA A 97 12.73 -1.68 -8.56
N ASP A 98 12.40 -0.43 -8.87
CA ASP A 98 13.32 0.70 -8.82
C ASP A 98 13.74 1.02 -7.37
N LEU A 99 12.89 0.71 -6.38
CA LEU A 99 13.22 0.85 -4.97
C LEU A 99 14.09 -0.30 -4.47
N MET A 100 13.75 -1.54 -4.86
CA MET A 100 14.46 -2.74 -4.42
C MET A 100 15.90 -2.79 -4.94
N ILE A 101 16.18 -2.26 -6.14
CA ILE A 101 17.55 -2.22 -6.69
C ILE A 101 18.49 -1.35 -5.83
N LEU A 102 17.97 -0.34 -5.15
CA LEU A 102 18.78 0.63 -4.40
C LEU A 102 18.79 0.38 -2.90
N SER A 103 17.66 -0.03 -2.33
CA SER A 103 17.46 -0.17 -0.87
C SER A 103 16.56 -1.38 -0.52
N ALA A 104 16.81 -2.56 -1.11
CA ALA A 104 15.97 -3.77 -0.91
C ALA A 104 15.60 -4.04 0.55
N SER A 105 16.59 -4.10 1.45
CA SER A 105 16.37 -4.45 2.86
C SER A 105 15.44 -3.45 3.56
N GLU A 106 15.70 -2.14 3.43
CA GLU A 106 14.91 -1.11 4.11
C GLU A 106 13.47 -1.05 3.58
N VAL A 107 13.31 -1.23 2.26
CA VAL A 107 12.01 -1.22 1.57
C VAL A 107 11.20 -2.45 1.96
N GLU A 108 11.80 -3.64 1.92
CA GLU A 108 11.16 -4.90 2.28
C GLU A 108 10.74 -4.91 3.76
N ASP A 109 11.61 -4.47 4.67
CA ASP A 109 11.31 -4.37 6.10
C ASP A 109 10.12 -3.43 6.36
N SER A 110 10.10 -2.28 5.67
CA SER A 110 9.00 -1.31 5.80
C SER A 110 7.69 -1.89 5.26
N ILE A 111 7.71 -2.52 4.08
CA ILE A 111 6.53 -3.16 3.47
C ILE A 111 5.98 -4.25 4.40
N CYS A 112 6.85 -5.12 4.92
CA CYS A 112 6.43 -6.21 5.81
C CYS A 112 5.76 -5.67 7.08
N ARG A 113 6.38 -4.69 7.74
CA ARG A 113 5.80 -4.08 8.96
C ARG A 113 4.45 -3.45 8.70
N ILE A 114 4.34 -2.66 7.62
CA ILE A 114 3.08 -2.00 7.25
C ILE A 114 2.01 -3.03 6.89
N ALA A 115 2.34 -4.06 6.12
CA ALA A 115 1.38 -5.08 5.72
C ALA A 115 0.87 -5.91 6.91
N GLN A 116 1.71 -6.14 7.93
CA GLN A 116 1.34 -6.90 9.13
C GLN A 116 0.38 -6.15 10.06
N MET A 117 0.64 -4.85 10.30
CA MET A 117 -0.07 -4.10 11.35
C MET A 117 -0.93 -2.94 10.81
N GLY A 118 -0.76 -2.56 9.53
CA GLY A 118 -1.38 -1.40 8.91
C GLY A 118 -2.92 -1.45 8.89
N ARG A 119 -3.51 -2.63 8.73
CA ARG A 119 -4.97 -2.82 8.67
C ARG A 119 -5.68 -2.23 9.90
N ALA A 120 -5.17 -2.49 11.10
CA ALA A 120 -5.80 -2.02 12.33
C ALA A 120 -5.73 -0.49 12.47
N VAL A 121 -4.66 0.13 11.96
CA VAL A 121 -4.40 1.57 12.08
C VAL A 121 -4.82 2.38 10.84
N GLY A 122 -5.46 1.73 9.87
CA GLY A 122 -5.96 2.31 8.62
C GLY A 122 -4.88 2.80 7.67
N ILE A 123 -3.78 2.05 7.57
CA ILE A 123 -2.71 2.28 6.59
C ILE A 123 -2.71 1.10 5.61
N HIS A 124 -2.79 1.39 4.32
CA HIS A 124 -2.85 0.38 3.27
C HIS A 124 -1.84 0.66 2.16
N LEU A 125 -1.25 -0.41 1.64
CA LEU A 125 -0.27 -0.36 0.56
C LEU A 125 -0.92 -0.78 -0.76
N ILE A 126 -0.60 -0.05 -1.83
CA ILE A 126 -0.84 -0.41 -3.21
C ILE A 126 0.52 -0.38 -3.90
N ILE A 127 1.00 -1.54 -4.32
CA ILE A 127 2.33 -1.71 -4.87
C ILE A 127 2.20 -2.33 -6.26
N SER A 128 2.78 -1.67 -7.25
CA SER A 128 2.89 -2.17 -8.61
C SER A 128 4.34 -2.36 -9.01
N THR A 129 4.53 -3.22 -10.01
CA THR A 129 5.81 -3.42 -10.67
C THR A 129 5.59 -3.99 -12.07
N GLN A 130 6.46 -3.60 -12.99
CA GLN A 130 6.51 -4.20 -14.32
C GLN A 130 7.55 -5.33 -14.42
N ARG A 131 8.29 -5.61 -13.34
CA ARG A 131 9.36 -6.61 -13.28
C ARG A 131 8.99 -7.73 -12.31
N PRO A 132 8.09 -8.65 -12.69
CA PRO A 132 7.62 -9.73 -11.84
C PRO A 132 8.67 -10.84 -11.68
N SER A 133 9.75 -10.55 -10.95
CA SER A 133 10.82 -11.50 -10.63
C SER A 133 10.86 -11.80 -9.14
N VAL A 134 11.39 -12.97 -8.78
CA VAL A 134 11.51 -13.42 -7.38
C VAL A 134 12.36 -12.47 -6.53
N ASN A 135 13.29 -11.74 -7.15
CA ASN A 135 14.14 -10.76 -6.46
C ASN A 135 13.40 -9.46 -6.13
N ILE A 136 12.30 -9.18 -6.83
CA ILE A 136 11.45 -7.99 -6.58
C ILE A 136 10.24 -8.37 -5.73
N ILE A 137 9.55 -9.47 -6.10
CA ILE A 137 8.39 -10.01 -5.40
C ILE A 137 8.87 -11.20 -4.57
N THR A 138 9.54 -10.89 -3.47
CA THR A 138 10.15 -11.89 -2.59
C THR A 138 9.11 -12.72 -1.83
N GLY A 139 9.55 -13.82 -1.23
CA GLY A 139 8.69 -14.62 -0.36
C GLY A 139 8.11 -13.84 0.83
N LEU A 140 8.89 -12.92 1.41
CA LEU A 140 8.45 -12.08 2.52
C LEU A 140 7.36 -11.10 2.10
N ILE A 141 7.50 -10.46 0.94
CA ILE A 141 6.45 -9.58 0.38
C ILE A 141 5.19 -10.40 0.13
N LYS A 142 5.30 -11.56 -0.52
CA LYS A 142 4.15 -12.43 -0.82
C LYS A 142 3.44 -12.92 0.44
N ALA A 143 4.20 -13.26 1.49
CA ALA A 143 3.64 -13.75 2.75
C ALA A 143 2.79 -12.69 3.47
N ASN A 144 3.09 -11.40 3.29
CA ASN A 144 2.39 -10.31 3.96
C ASN A 144 1.34 -9.60 3.06
N ILE A 145 1.38 -9.79 1.73
CA ILE A 145 0.43 -9.21 0.77
C ILE A 145 -0.34 -10.33 0.06
N PRO A 146 -1.47 -10.79 0.65
CA PRO A 146 -2.22 -11.93 0.11
C PRO A 146 -3.14 -11.58 -1.07
N SER A 147 -3.67 -10.35 -1.11
CA SER A 147 -4.47 -9.89 -2.25
C SER A 147 -3.55 -9.42 -3.38
N ARG A 148 -3.72 -9.96 -4.58
CA ARG A 148 -2.84 -9.68 -5.72
C ARG A 148 -3.62 -9.52 -7.01
N ILE A 149 -3.10 -8.68 -7.90
CA ILE A 149 -3.65 -8.48 -9.24
C ILE A 149 -2.50 -8.73 -10.21
N ALA A 150 -2.77 -9.52 -11.25
CA ALA A 150 -1.86 -9.65 -12.39
C ALA A 150 -2.59 -9.23 -13.66
N PHE A 151 -2.03 -8.24 -14.35
CA PHE A 151 -2.33 -7.97 -15.75
C PHE A 151 -1.57 -8.95 -16.65
N MET A 152 -1.74 -8.83 -17.97
CA MET A 152 -1.02 -9.63 -18.95
C MET A 152 0.50 -9.60 -18.70
N VAL A 153 1.10 -10.78 -18.55
CA VAL A 153 2.55 -10.99 -18.43
C VAL A 153 3.07 -11.79 -19.61
N THR A 154 4.38 -11.81 -19.81
CA THR A 154 5.00 -12.47 -20.97
C THR A 154 5.16 -13.98 -20.81
N SER A 155 5.21 -14.49 -19.57
CA SER A 155 5.48 -15.91 -19.33
C SER A 155 4.67 -16.50 -18.17
N ASN A 156 4.52 -17.83 -18.19
CA ASN A 156 3.92 -18.58 -17.08
C ASN A 156 4.74 -18.45 -15.79
N VAL A 157 6.06 -18.24 -15.91
CA VAL A 157 6.95 -18.02 -14.76
C VAL A 157 6.58 -16.71 -14.07
N ASP A 158 6.41 -15.63 -14.83
CA ASP A 158 6.01 -14.32 -14.28
C ASP A 158 4.62 -14.38 -13.63
N SER A 159 3.68 -15.11 -14.24
CA SER A 159 2.35 -15.34 -13.64
C SER A 159 2.48 -16.01 -12.27
N ARG A 160 3.32 -17.04 -12.16
CA ARG A 160 3.57 -17.76 -10.91
C ARG A 160 4.29 -16.91 -9.87
N VAL A 161 5.17 -16.00 -10.29
CA VAL A 161 5.80 -15.06 -9.35
C VAL A 161 4.75 -14.17 -8.68
N ILE A 162 3.75 -13.70 -9.42
CA ILE A 162 2.69 -12.82 -8.90
C ILE A 162 1.60 -13.62 -8.15
N LEU A 163 1.01 -14.63 -8.79
CA LEU A 163 -0.23 -15.28 -8.33
C LEU A 163 -0.02 -16.67 -7.70
N ASP A 164 1.22 -17.16 -7.62
CA ASP A 164 1.55 -18.55 -7.27
C ASP A 164 0.92 -19.61 -8.20
N CYS A 165 0.30 -19.18 -9.30
CA CYS A 165 -0.31 -20.02 -10.33
C CYS A 165 -0.15 -19.40 -11.73
N GLY A 166 -0.35 -20.23 -12.76
CA GLY A 166 -0.37 -19.77 -14.15
C GLY A 166 -1.73 -19.17 -14.55
N GLY A 167 -1.76 -18.38 -15.61
CA GLY A 167 -2.97 -17.84 -16.21
C GLY A 167 -2.83 -16.42 -16.71
N ALA A 168 -1.99 -15.60 -16.07
CA ALA A 168 -1.82 -14.20 -16.45
C ALA A 168 -1.12 -14.05 -17.83
N GLU A 169 -0.34 -15.05 -18.25
CA GLU A 169 0.27 -15.11 -19.58
C GLU A 169 -0.73 -15.34 -20.72
N LYS A 170 -1.99 -15.69 -20.39
CA LYS A 170 -3.07 -15.96 -21.35
C LYS A 170 -4.07 -14.81 -21.46
N LEU A 171 -3.84 -13.72 -20.72
CA LEU A 171 -4.67 -12.52 -20.78
C LEU A 171 -4.49 -11.81 -22.12
N VAL A 172 -5.50 -11.04 -22.54
CA VAL A 172 -5.51 -10.34 -23.84
C VAL A 172 -4.94 -8.93 -23.78
N GLY A 173 -4.52 -8.48 -22.58
CA GLY A 173 -4.03 -7.13 -22.32
C GLY A 173 -5.16 -6.10 -22.23
N LYS A 174 -4.82 -4.81 -22.39
CA LYS A 174 -5.79 -3.67 -22.39
C LYS A 174 -6.72 -3.62 -21.17
N GLY A 175 -6.21 -3.97 -20.00
CA GLY A 175 -6.96 -3.92 -18.73
C GLY A 175 -7.54 -5.27 -18.29
N ASP A 176 -7.47 -6.31 -19.13
CA ASP A 176 -7.80 -7.69 -18.73
C ASP A 176 -6.85 -8.17 -17.63
N MET A 177 -7.41 -8.68 -16.54
CA MET A 177 -6.64 -9.02 -15.34
C MET A 177 -7.16 -10.26 -14.61
N LEU A 178 -6.26 -10.86 -13.82
CA LEU A 178 -6.57 -11.85 -12.81
C LEU A 178 -6.46 -11.21 -11.42
N PHE A 179 -7.53 -11.29 -10.64
CA PHE A 179 -7.58 -10.86 -9.25
C PHE A 179 -7.60 -12.06 -8.32
N LEU A 180 -6.59 -12.15 -7.45
CA LEU A 180 -6.52 -13.13 -6.36
C LEU A 180 -6.86 -12.42 -5.05
N PRO A 181 -8.08 -12.58 -4.51
CA PRO A 181 -8.43 -11.97 -3.23
C PRO A 181 -7.82 -12.74 -2.05
N TYR A 182 -7.55 -12.05 -0.93
CA TYR A 182 -6.95 -12.65 0.28
C TYR A 182 -7.69 -13.87 0.86
N TYR A 183 -8.97 -14.05 0.55
CA TYR A 183 -9.82 -15.13 1.07
C TYR A 183 -9.92 -16.34 0.10
N SER A 184 -9.30 -16.26 -1.08
CA SER A 184 -9.36 -17.31 -2.10
C SER A 184 -7.95 -17.73 -2.51
N ASN A 185 -7.82 -18.99 -2.90
CA ASN A 185 -6.61 -19.53 -3.53
C ASN A 185 -6.76 -19.65 -5.06
N ARG A 186 -7.85 -19.14 -5.62
CA ARG A 186 -8.14 -19.15 -7.06
C ARG A 186 -8.33 -17.71 -7.54
N PRO A 187 -7.57 -17.27 -8.56
CA PRO A 187 -7.78 -15.96 -9.16
C PRO A 187 -9.06 -15.95 -10.00
N GLU A 188 -9.75 -14.82 -9.98
CA GLU A 188 -10.93 -14.50 -10.78
C GLU A 188 -10.51 -13.57 -11.92
N ARG A 189 -11.00 -13.83 -13.13
CA ARG A 189 -10.76 -12.95 -14.29
C ARG A 189 -11.77 -11.81 -14.28
N ILE A 190 -11.30 -10.59 -14.46
CA ILE A 190 -12.09 -9.34 -14.47
C ILE A 190 -11.89 -8.65 -15.81
#